data_AF-A0A3D3MR18-F1
#
_entry.id   AF-A0A3D3MR18-F1
#
_cell.length_a   1.000
_cell.length_b   1.000
_cell.length_c   1.000
_cell.angle_alpha   90.00
_cell.angle_beta   90.00
_cell.angle_gamma   90.00
#
_symmetry.space_group_name_H-M   'P 1'
#
loop_
_entity.id
_entity.type
_entity.pdbx_description
1 polymer ?
#
loop_
_entity_poly.entity_id
_entity_poly.type
_entity_poly.pdbx_seq_one_letter_code
_entity_poly.pdbx_strand_id
1 'polypeptide(L)'
;MAQSHPIPHQTSALITLIAFMSLAMLNANAQTGTLPVLYIETQNHQPITSKTVYISGTYFMVDNQNPDFNVGSAESPMPLEIRGRGHSSWKGVKKPYKIKLADKTPLLGMNKHRHWALLKFYEPTVAGMQLGNIMGMDWTPSTRPVEVVLNGDYLGLYLLTETNRIGKNRLNIYEQPNWNEDENTIPYGWLVEVDNYYETNQISIRENNSWNLRLTYHSPDSLSTAQRQWLVGEFQDINAAIYDEDKINSTWEQQIDVDAMARYFIIQEVLDNSDGFHGSFYLHKDRKDDARWVAGPLWDLSCNQRAKTDYTFRMKTSYGFTPHWIGELIQDTDFCIAVKDAWEEFYPQEVQPWMDYIDEHLLLCSDAFEQEKVRWNYSNQDPLEVRVGRLKSALLANIEWFNDNLPSTPDTNTKVVLVKKEVVKVEYVNMAGMCSSRPWNGVNIKVTTYDDGSTSTTKVIVK
;
A
#
# COMPACT_ATOMS: atom_id res chain seq x y z
N MET A 1 -36.48 42.05 69.61
CA MET A 1 -35.04 42.33 69.42
C MET A 1 -34.41 41.10 68.78
N ALA A 2 -33.79 41.32 67.61
CA ALA A 2 -32.89 40.49 66.82
C ALA A 2 -32.88 38.95 67.01
N GLN A 3 -33.36 38.24 65.98
CA GLN A 3 -32.93 36.87 65.65
C GLN A 3 -31.82 36.95 64.61
N SER A 4 -30.70 36.25 64.87
CA SER A 4 -29.56 36.09 63.98
C SER A 4 -29.75 34.85 63.09
N HIS A 5 -29.64 35.03 61.77
CA HIS A 5 -29.52 33.93 60.80
C HIS A 5 -28.03 33.63 60.52
N PRO A 6 -27.61 32.35 60.41
CA PRO A 6 -26.33 31.99 59.85
C PRO A 6 -26.41 31.90 58.31
N ILE A 7 -25.38 32.40 57.64
CA ILE A 7 -25.16 32.31 56.19
C ILE A 7 -24.65 30.88 55.87
N PRO A 8 -25.18 30.18 54.85
CA PRO A 8 -24.67 28.86 54.49
C PRO A 8 -23.42 28.93 53.61
N HIS A 9 -22.54 27.95 53.84
CA HIS A 9 -21.33 27.65 53.10
C HIS A 9 -21.54 27.57 51.57
N GLN A 10 -20.88 28.46 50.82
CA GLN A 10 -20.58 28.30 49.40
C GLN A 10 -19.07 28.26 49.18
N THR A 11 -18.40 27.18 49.60
CA THR A 11 -16.96 26.98 49.33
C THR A 11 -16.60 25.52 48.99
N SER A 12 -17.52 24.75 48.41
CA SER A 12 -17.21 23.38 47.92
C SER A 12 -17.58 23.08 46.47
N ALA A 13 -18.20 24.00 45.73
CA ALA A 13 -18.50 23.79 44.30
C ALA A 13 -17.43 24.36 43.35
N LEU A 14 -16.64 25.36 43.80
CA LEU A 14 -15.66 26.03 42.94
C LEU A 14 -14.32 25.26 42.83
N ILE A 15 -13.96 24.49 43.86
CA ILE A 15 -12.69 23.71 43.88
C ILE A 15 -12.82 22.44 43.02
N THR A 16 -14.00 21.83 42.95
CA THR A 16 -14.25 20.62 42.15
C THR A 16 -14.31 20.92 40.64
N LEU A 17 -14.78 22.11 40.25
CA LEU A 17 -14.84 22.53 38.84
C LEU A 17 -13.46 22.93 38.30
N ILE A 18 -12.62 23.56 39.13
CA ILE A 18 -11.22 23.88 38.79
C ILE A 18 -10.36 22.61 38.72
N ALA A 19 -10.61 21.60 39.56
CA ALA A 19 -9.93 20.31 39.49
C ALA A 19 -10.33 19.46 38.27
N PHE A 20 -11.59 19.53 37.81
CA PHE A 20 -12.01 18.86 36.58
C PHE A 20 -11.51 19.57 35.32
N MET A 21 -11.44 20.91 35.31
CA MET A 21 -10.80 21.65 34.21
C MET A 21 -9.28 21.48 34.19
N SER A 22 -8.62 21.35 35.34
CA SER A 22 -7.17 21.09 35.39
C SER A 22 -6.81 19.66 34.97
N LEU A 23 -7.64 18.65 35.27
CA LEU A 23 -7.41 17.27 34.81
C LEU A 23 -7.71 17.10 33.30
N ALA A 24 -8.75 17.76 32.78
CA ALA A 24 -9.05 17.76 31.35
C ALA A 24 -7.98 18.47 30.51
N MET A 25 -7.34 19.51 31.06
CA MET A 25 -6.19 20.17 30.40
C MET A 25 -4.87 19.38 30.52
N LEU A 26 -4.72 18.50 31.52
CA LEU A 26 -3.56 17.59 31.58
C LEU A 26 -3.62 16.45 30.56
N ASN A 27 -4.81 16.09 30.08
CA ASN A 27 -5.02 15.02 29.09
C ASN A 27 -5.09 15.53 27.63
N ALA A 28 -5.00 16.84 27.41
CA ALA A 28 -4.82 17.37 26.06
C ALA A 28 -3.37 17.07 25.61
N ASN A 29 -3.19 16.31 24.53
CA ASN A 29 -1.89 15.81 24.02
C ASN A 29 -1.34 14.56 24.72
N ALA A 30 -2.20 13.66 25.17
CA ALA A 30 -1.80 12.33 25.64
C ALA A 30 -2.41 11.24 24.76
N GLN A 31 -1.77 10.07 24.77
CA GLN A 31 -2.31 8.87 24.13
C GLN A 31 -3.64 8.46 24.76
N THR A 32 -4.57 7.97 23.94
CA THR A 32 -5.90 7.57 24.40
C THR A 32 -5.89 6.21 25.07
N GLY A 33 -4.94 5.35 24.68
CA GLY A 33 -4.90 3.95 25.10
C GLY A 33 -5.98 3.09 24.43
N THR A 34 -6.67 3.62 23.42
CA THR A 34 -7.65 2.90 22.61
C THR A 34 -7.02 2.23 21.39
N LEU A 35 -5.79 2.59 21.03
CA LEU A 35 -4.98 1.92 20.02
C LEU A 35 -3.67 1.44 20.63
N PRO A 36 -2.93 0.54 19.95
CA PRO A 36 -1.58 0.23 20.33
C PRO A 36 -0.70 1.49 20.35
N VAL A 37 0.07 1.66 21.41
CA VAL A 37 0.97 2.79 21.61
C VAL A 37 2.40 2.31 21.43
N LEU A 38 3.12 2.92 20.49
CA LEU A 38 4.54 2.70 20.26
C LEU A 38 5.34 3.81 20.94
N TYR A 39 6.09 3.44 21.96
CA TYR A 39 7.01 4.33 22.67
C TYR A 39 8.40 4.18 22.07
N ILE A 40 9.05 5.31 21.76
CA ILE A 40 10.39 5.36 21.18
C ILE A 40 11.24 6.37 21.96
N GLU A 41 12.42 5.94 22.38
CA GLU A 41 13.42 6.79 23.03
C GLU A 41 14.70 6.77 22.20
N THR A 42 15.05 7.90 21.61
CA THR A 42 16.33 8.05 20.89
C THR A 42 17.48 8.24 21.87
N GLN A 43 18.67 7.82 21.46
CA GLN A 43 19.87 8.00 22.25
C GLN A 43 20.05 9.49 22.60
N ASN A 44 20.19 9.79 23.90
CA ASN A 44 20.30 11.15 24.43
C ASN A 44 19.12 12.08 24.05
N HIS A 45 17.93 11.54 23.79
CA HIS A 45 16.73 12.30 23.39
C HIS A 45 16.97 13.19 22.15
N GLN A 46 17.81 12.72 21.21
CA GLN A 46 18.11 13.47 20.00
C GLN A 46 16.87 13.67 19.11
N PRO A 47 16.66 14.87 18.55
CA PRO A 47 15.60 15.08 17.57
C PRO A 47 15.96 14.42 16.23
N ILE A 48 14.95 13.88 15.55
CA ILE A 48 15.12 13.27 14.23
C ILE A 48 14.98 14.35 13.15
N THR A 49 16.10 14.83 12.64
CA THR A 49 16.14 15.93 11.65
C THR A 49 16.60 15.50 10.26
N SER A 50 17.04 14.24 10.10
CA SER A 50 17.58 13.71 8.85
C SER A 50 16.75 12.56 8.29
N LYS A 51 16.67 12.50 6.96
CA LYS A 51 16.12 11.36 6.22
C LYS A 51 17.15 10.27 5.91
N THR A 52 18.44 10.50 6.13
CA THR A 52 19.51 9.58 5.71
C THR A 52 20.32 9.05 6.87
N VAL A 53 20.37 9.78 7.98
CA VAL A 53 21.12 9.40 9.18
C VAL A 53 20.19 8.69 10.15
N TYR A 54 20.51 7.44 10.47
CA TYR A 54 19.86 6.68 11.53
C TYR A 54 20.38 7.11 12.91
N ILE A 55 19.46 7.30 13.84
CA ILE A 55 19.74 7.54 15.26
C ILE A 55 19.40 6.25 16.01
N SER A 56 20.34 5.76 16.81
CA SER A 56 20.10 4.61 17.69
C SER A 56 19.11 4.97 18.80
N GLY A 57 18.32 4.01 19.25
CA GLY A 57 17.35 4.21 20.32
C GLY A 57 16.75 2.90 20.80
N THR A 58 15.69 3.01 21.58
CA THR A 58 14.92 1.89 22.09
C THR A 58 13.44 2.10 21.86
N TYR A 59 12.66 1.03 21.92
CA TYR A 59 11.21 1.07 21.84
C TYR A 59 10.55 0.02 22.71
N PHE A 60 9.29 0.25 23.02
CA PHE A 60 8.38 -0.79 23.47
C PHE A 60 6.98 -0.47 22.94
N MET A 61 6.11 -1.47 22.92
CA MET A 61 4.76 -1.36 22.38
C MET A 61 3.75 -1.91 23.38
N VAL A 62 2.68 -1.16 23.61
CA VAL A 62 1.60 -1.50 24.54
C VAL A 62 0.27 -1.47 23.79
N ASP A 63 -0.45 -2.57 23.79
CA ASP A 63 -1.82 -2.72 23.33
C ASP A 63 -2.69 -3.14 24.52
N ASN A 64 -3.49 -2.21 25.03
CA ASN A 64 -4.37 -2.45 26.17
C ASN A 64 -5.55 -3.37 25.82
N GLN A 65 -5.94 -3.43 24.55
CA GLN A 65 -7.05 -4.28 24.10
C GLN A 65 -6.57 -5.71 23.85
N ASN A 66 -5.32 -5.87 23.41
CA ASN A 66 -4.72 -7.16 23.16
C ASN A 66 -3.27 -7.25 23.67
N PRO A 67 -3.07 -7.56 24.97
CA PRO A 67 -1.75 -7.63 25.58
C PRO A 67 -0.78 -8.65 24.95
N ASP A 68 -1.27 -9.62 24.17
CA ASP A 68 -0.43 -10.58 23.44
C ASP A 68 0.42 -9.91 22.35
N PHE A 69 0.05 -8.70 21.93
CA PHE A 69 0.83 -7.89 21.00
C PHE A 69 1.84 -6.95 21.66
N ASN A 70 1.95 -6.96 22.99
CA ASN A 70 2.95 -6.15 23.69
C ASN A 70 4.37 -6.59 23.32
N VAL A 71 5.28 -5.61 23.19
CA VAL A 71 6.69 -5.86 22.90
C VAL A 71 7.56 -5.02 23.83
N GLY A 72 8.36 -5.68 24.66
CA GLY A 72 9.18 -5.00 25.67
C GLY A 72 8.35 -4.31 26.76
N SER A 73 9.01 -3.48 27.56
CA SER A 73 8.36 -2.58 28.53
C SER A 73 9.22 -1.33 28.76
N ALA A 74 8.75 -0.39 29.57
CA ALA A 74 9.55 0.77 29.96
C ALA A 74 10.83 0.37 30.73
N GLU A 75 10.76 -0.70 31.53
CA GLU A 75 11.89 -1.24 32.30
C GLU A 75 12.82 -2.12 31.47
N SER A 76 12.32 -2.69 30.37
CA SER A 76 13.06 -3.57 29.47
C SER A 76 12.72 -3.27 28.01
N PRO A 77 13.12 -2.10 27.49
CA PRO A 77 12.81 -1.72 26.12
C PRO A 77 13.72 -2.44 25.12
N MET A 78 13.26 -2.57 23.89
CA MET A 78 13.95 -3.26 22.80
C MET A 78 14.77 -2.28 21.94
N PRO A 79 15.93 -2.66 21.40
CA PRO A 79 16.74 -1.74 20.61
C PRO A 79 16.19 -1.50 19.19
N LEU A 80 16.30 -0.26 18.70
CA LEU A 80 16.03 0.12 17.32
C LEU A 80 16.97 1.21 16.80
N GLU A 81 16.89 1.46 15.50
CA GLU A 81 17.40 2.66 14.83
C GLU A 81 16.24 3.37 14.13
N ILE A 82 16.22 4.71 14.15
CA ILE A 82 15.15 5.52 13.54
C ILE A 82 15.72 6.67 12.72
N ARG A 83 15.05 6.99 11.60
CA ARG A 83 15.32 8.18 10.79
C ARG A 83 14.03 8.74 10.18
N GLY A 84 14.09 9.96 9.66
CA GLY A 84 13.02 10.52 8.84
C GLY A 84 12.83 9.79 7.51
N ARG A 85 11.65 9.94 6.91
CA ARG A 85 11.37 9.46 5.53
C ARG A 85 10.50 10.43 4.74
N GLY A 86 10.23 10.07 3.49
CA GLY A 86 9.28 10.76 2.61
C GLY A 86 9.87 11.96 1.87
N HIS A 87 9.16 12.44 0.86
CA HIS A 87 9.57 13.60 0.08
C HIS A 87 8.73 14.83 0.46
N SER A 88 7.52 14.97 -0.08
CA SER A 88 6.57 16.04 0.28
C SER A 88 6.17 15.96 1.77
N SER A 89 5.86 14.76 2.26
CA SER A 89 5.40 14.53 3.63
C SER A 89 6.42 14.92 4.70
N TRP A 90 7.72 14.90 4.38
CA TRP A 90 8.80 15.35 5.26
C TRP A 90 8.79 16.87 5.49
N LYS A 91 8.20 17.67 4.58
CA LYS A 91 8.18 19.13 4.69
C LYS A 91 7.20 19.64 5.74
N GLY A 92 6.17 18.86 6.07
CA GLY A 92 5.15 19.21 7.07
C GLY A 92 5.67 19.18 8.51
N VAL A 93 4.90 19.74 9.46
CA VAL A 93 5.30 19.83 10.88
C VAL A 93 5.39 18.44 11.51
N LYS A 94 4.33 17.63 11.39
CA LYS A 94 4.36 16.20 11.72
C LYS A 94 5.27 15.47 10.73
N LYS A 95 6.19 14.64 11.21
CA LYS A 95 7.16 13.91 10.37
C LYS A 95 6.83 12.41 10.29
N PRO A 96 6.96 11.77 9.12
CA PRO A 96 6.96 10.32 9.01
C PRO A 96 8.36 9.74 9.22
N TYR A 97 8.43 8.49 9.69
CA TYR A 97 9.69 7.86 10.08
C TYR A 97 9.87 6.48 9.45
N LYS A 98 11.12 6.02 9.42
CA LYS A 98 11.49 4.63 9.16
C LYS A 98 12.20 4.10 10.39
N ILE A 99 11.71 2.97 10.92
CA ILE A 99 12.33 2.28 12.04
C ILE A 99 12.99 0.99 11.56
N LYS A 100 14.13 0.65 12.17
CA LYS A 100 14.88 -0.57 11.95
C LYS A 100 15.14 -1.23 13.30
N LEU A 101 14.47 -2.34 13.55
CA LEU A 101 14.60 -3.09 14.78
C LEU A 101 15.92 -3.86 14.83
N ALA A 102 16.47 -4.01 16.05
CA ALA A 102 17.67 -4.80 16.28
C ALA A 102 17.48 -6.30 16.08
N ASP A 103 16.24 -6.80 16.06
CA ASP A 103 15.87 -8.16 15.69
C ASP A 103 14.64 -8.21 14.79
N LYS A 104 14.45 -9.34 14.08
CA LYS A 104 13.22 -9.55 13.30
C LYS A 104 12.08 -9.84 14.27
N THR A 105 11.23 -8.85 14.52
CA THR A 105 10.12 -8.93 15.49
C THR A 105 8.78 -8.80 14.78
N PRO A 106 7.77 -9.63 15.07
CA PRO A 106 6.39 -9.40 14.61
C PRO A 106 5.79 -8.24 15.40
N LEU A 107 5.05 -7.36 14.73
CA LEU A 107 4.37 -6.24 15.37
C LEU A 107 2.88 -6.30 15.02
N LEU A 108 2.01 -6.32 16.03
CA LEU A 108 0.54 -6.24 15.86
C LEU A 108 -0.03 -7.30 14.89
N GLY A 109 0.45 -8.54 15.04
CA GLY A 109 0.05 -9.67 14.19
C GLY A 109 0.65 -9.68 12.78
N MET A 110 1.43 -8.66 12.39
CA MET A 110 2.14 -8.65 11.10
C MET A 110 3.40 -9.52 11.14
N ASN A 111 3.81 -10.01 9.97
CA ASN A 111 4.97 -10.87 9.82
C ASN A 111 6.26 -10.23 10.35
N LYS A 112 7.08 -11.02 11.05
CA LYS A 112 8.30 -10.52 11.68
C LYS A 112 9.27 -9.89 10.67
N HIS A 113 9.73 -8.68 10.96
CA HIS A 113 10.70 -7.98 10.13
C HIS A 113 11.50 -6.95 10.94
N ARG A 114 12.61 -6.48 10.36
CA ARG A 114 13.44 -5.42 10.96
C ARG A 114 12.98 -4.04 10.54
N HIS A 115 12.61 -3.86 9.27
CA HIS A 115 12.29 -2.56 8.70
C HIS A 115 10.79 -2.29 8.66
N TRP A 116 10.36 -1.19 9.28
CA TRP A 116 8.98 -0.71 9.26
C TRP A 116 8.94 0.78 8.96
N ALA A 117 7.80 1.27 8.48
CA ALA A 117 7.53 2.69 8.32
C ALA A 117 6.48 3.13 9.33
N LEU A 118 6.64 4.35 9.83
CA LEU A 118 5.59 5.09 10.53
C LEU A 118 5.11 6.18 9.56
N LEU A 119 4.03 5.89 8.85
CA LEU A 119 3.39 6.83 7.94
C LEU A 119 2.44 7.72 8.72
N LYS A 120 2.21 8.95 8.23
CA LYS A 120 1.13 9.77 8.76
C LYS A 120 -0.19 9.03 8.55
N PHE A 121 -1.09 9.14 9.50
CA PHE A 121 -2.42 8.57 9.34
C PHE A 121 -3.14 9.19 8.14
N TYR A 122 -3.63 8.32 7.26
CA TYR A 122 -4.40 8.70 6.10
C TYR A 122 -5.31 7.55 5.67
N GLU A 123 -6.61 7.82 5.64
CA GLU A 123 -7.68 6.85 5.44
C GLU A 123 -7.58 6.10 4.10
N PRO A 124 -7.30 6.76 2.96
CA PRO A 124 -7.13 6.07 1.68
C PRO A 124 -6.00 5.05 1.67
N THR A 125 -4.99 5.19 2.54
CA THR A 125 -3.93 4.18 2.64
C THR A 125 -4.47 2.89 3.22
N VAL A 126 -5.31 2.94 4.26
CA VAL A 126 -5.94 1.75 4.84
C VAL A 126 -6.92 1.11 3.87
N ALA A 127 -7.79 1.93 3.25
CA ALA A 127 -8.75 1.45 2.26
C ALA A 127 -8.06 0.82 1.05
N GLY A 128 -7.06 1.49 0.49
CA GLY A 128 -6.34 1.03 -0.70
C GLY A 128 -5.48 -0.21 -0.47
N MET A 129 -4.83 -0.34 0.70
CA MET A 129 -4.10 -1.58 1.03
C MET A 129 -5.06 -2.77 1.17
N GLN A 130 -6.26 -2.56 1.72
CA GLN A 130 -7.26 -3.62 1.74
C GLN A 130 -7.78 -3.96 0.34
N LEU A 131 -8.00 -2.96 -0.51
CA LEU A 131 -8.38 -3.21 -1.91
C LEU A 131 -7.31 -4.03 -2.64
N GLY A 132 -6.02 -3.75 -2.41
CA GLY A 132 -4.93 -4.57 -2.95
C GLY A 132 -4.99 -6.05 -2.54
N ASN A 133 -5.40 -6.34 -1.30
CA ASN A 133 -5.61 -7.71 -0.84
C ASN A 133 -6.80 -8.38 -1.52
N ILE A 134 -7.93 -7.66 -1.63
CA ILE A 134 -9.17 -8.14 -2.27
C ILE A 134 -8.91 -8.42 -3.75
N MET A 135 -8.22 -7.51 -4.44
CA MET A 135 -7.85 -7.65 -5.84
C MET A 135 -6.77 -8.71 -6.07
N GLY A 136 -6.23 -9.36 -5.04
CA GLY A 136 -5.28 -10.46 -5.21
C GLY A 136 -3.90 -10.04 -5.71
N MET A 137 -3.44 -8.81 -5.40
CA MET A 137 -2.07 -8.39 -5.72
C MET A 137 -1.05 -9.35 -5.11
N ASP A 138 0.04 -9.65 -5.85
CA ASP A 138 1.11 -10.58 -5.47
C ASP A 138 1.60 -10.39 -4.03
N TRP A 139 1.78 -9.14 -3.62
CA TRP A 139 1.98 -8.77 -2.23
C TRP A 139 1.52 -7.32 -1.99
N THR A 140 0.74 -7.12 -0.92
CA THR A 140 0.32 -5.80 -0.46
C THR A 140 0.87 -5.53 0.95
N PRO A 141 1.51 -4.37 1.20
CA PRO A 141 1.99 -4.02 2.53
C PRO A 141 0.88 -4.01 3.57
N SER A 142 1.08 -4.75 4.68
CA SER A 142 0.18 -4.63 5.83
C SER A 142 0.40 -3.31 6.58
N THR A 143 -0.68 -2.74 7.10
CA THR A 143 -0.66 -1.51 7.88
C THR A 143 -1.56 -1.63 9.11
N ARG A 144 -1.16 -1.01 10.23
CA ARG A 144 -1.94 -0.93 11.48
C ARG A 144 -1.90 0.49 12.05
N PRO A 145 -3.03 1.07 12.46
CA PRO A 145 -3.03 2.33 13.17
C PRO A 145 -2.39 2.17 14.55
N VAL A 146 -1.53 3.11 14.93
CA VAL A 146 -0.85 3.16 16.23
C VAL A 146 -0.74 4.60 16.71
N GLU A 147 -0.76 4.81 18.02
CA GLU A 147 -0.32 6.07 18.60
C GLU A 147 1.20 6.04 18.83
N VAL A 148 1.89 7.17 18.68
CA VAL A 148 3.35 7.23 18.83
C VAL A 148 3.74 8.22 19.91
N VAL A 149 4.61 7.80 20.82
CA VAL A 149 5.31 8.67 21.77
C VAL A 149 6.81 8.60 21.45
N LEU A 150 7.44 9.75 21.21
CA LEU A 150 8.86 9.87 20.88
C LEU A 150 9.56 10.79 21.87
N ASN A 151 10.57 10.28 22.59
CA ASN A 151 11.32 11.03 23.60
C ASN A 151 10.40 11.66 24.67
N GLY A 152 9.39 10.91 25.11
CA GLY A 152 8.32 11.37 26.00
C GLY A 152 7.28 12.33 25.38
N ASP A 153 7.41 12.73 24.11
CA ASP A 153 6.45 13.60 23.41
C ASP A 153 5.45 12.78 22.59
N TYR A 154 4.16 12.94 22.87
CA TYR A 154 3.10 12.32 22.10
C TYR A 154 3.01 12.94 20.70
N LEU A 155 3.18 12.13 19.65
CA LEU A 155 3.17 12.58 18.26
C LEU A 155 1.84 12.35 17.54
N GLY A 156 0.85 11.74 18.20
CA GLY A 156 -0.44 11.42 17.58
C GLY A 156 -0.47 10.09 16.85
N LEU A 157 -1.43 9.99 15.93
CA LEU A 157 -1.83 8.78 15.22
C LEU A 157 -0.98 8.53 13.97
N TYR A 158 -0.38 7.35 13.86
CA TYR A 158 0.42 6.91 12.73
C TYR A 158 -0.14 5.61 12.15
N LEU A 159 0.31 5.28 10.95
CA LEU A 159 0.19 3.94 10.39
C LEU A 159 1.56 3.25 10.50
N LEU A 160 1.63 2.17 11.28
CA LEU A 160 2.75 1.25 11.29
C LEU A 160 2.61 0.32 10.08
N THR A 161 3.48 0.48 9.09
CA THR A 161 3.35 -0.15 7.77
C THR A 161 4.58 -0.98 7.45
N GLU A 162 4.36 -2.14 6.82
CA GLU A 162 5.42 -2.89 6.15
C GLU A 162 6.07 -2.02 5.06
N THR A 163 7.32 -2.30 4.70
CA THR A 163 8.02 -1.53 3.65
C THR A 163 8.23 -2.41 2.43
N ASN A 164 8.09 -1.83 1.23
CA ASN A 164 8.36 -2.46 -0.06
C ASN A 164 9.81 -2.92 -0.12
N ARG A 165 10.02 -4.17 0.28
CA ARG A 165 11.33 -4.83 0.39
C ARG A 165 11.15 -6.28 0.04
N ILE A 166 12.13 -6.82 -0.67
CA ILE A 166 12.22 -8.26 -0.90
C ILE A 166 12.40 -8.97 0.44
N GLY A 167 11.66 -10.06 0.63
CA GLY A 167 11.76 -10.88 1.82
C GLY A 167 10.72 -11.99 1.85
N LYS A 168 11.09 -13.12 2.47
CA LYS A 168 10.28 -14.34 2.50
C LYS A 168 8.81 -14.16 2.90
N ASN A 169 8.53 -13.27 3.84
CA ASN A 169 7.18 -13.00 4.35
C ASN A 169 6.67 -11.61 3.93
N ARG A 170 7.25 -11.04 2.87
CA ARG A 170 6.86 -9.79 2.22
C ARG A 170 6.78 -10.04 0.71
N LEU A 171 7.38 -9.17 -0.11
CA LEU A 171 7.61 -9.44 -1.51
C LEU A 171 8.61 -10.60 -1.65
N ASN A 172 8.09 -11.82 -1.78
CA ASN A 172 8.89 -13.04 -1.77
C ASN A 172 9.37 -13.41 -3.18
N ILE A 173 10.35 -12.66 -3.67
CA ILE A 173 11.06 -12.92 -4.92
C ILE A 173 12.54 -13.20 -4.67
N TYR A 174 13.23 -13.72 -5.68
CA TYR A 174 14.69 -13.80 -5.69
C TYR A 174 15.32 -12.41 -5.47
N GLU A 175 16.30 -12.30 -4.58
CA GLU A 175 17.06 -11.08 -4.34
C GLU A 175 18.42 -11.23 -5.02
N GLN A 176 18.64 -10.49 -6.12
CA GLN A 176 19.93 -10.51 -6.79
C GLN A 176 20.98 -9.70 -6.01
N PRO A 177 22.27 -10.05 -6.08
CA PRO A 177 23.31 -9.32 -5.39
C PRO A 177 23.59 -7.95 -6.03
N ASN A 178 24.06 -7.02 -5.21
CA ASN A 178 24.66 -5.78 -5.69
C ASN A 178 25.91 -6.08 -6.53
N TRP A 179 26.16 -5.23 -7.54
CA TRP A 179 27.34 -5.35 -8.41
C TRP A 179 27.45 -6.71 -9.13
N ASN A 180 26.32 -7.33 -9.49
CA ASN A 180 26.31 -8.60 -10.22
C ASN A 180 26.85 -8.41 -11.64
N GLU A 181 27.71 -9.30 -12.09
CA GLU A 181 28.27 -9.30 -13.45
C GLU A 181 27.89 -10.58 -14.23
N ASP A 182 27.12 -11.50 -13.64
CA ASP A 182 26.68 -12.73 -14.30
C ASP A 182 25.43 -12.47 -15.16
N GLU A 183 25.61 -12.42 -16.47
CA GLU A 183 24.56 -12.20 -17.47
C GLU A 183 23.38 -13.19 -17.36
N ASN A 184 23.58 -14.38 -16.79
CA ASN A 184 22.49 -15.37 -16.64
C ASN A 184 21.58 -15.08 -15.44
N THR A 185 22.03 -14.26 -14.49
CA THR A 185 21.27 -13.95 -13.26
C THR A 185 20.85 -12.50 -13.16
N ILE A 186 21.51 -11.59 -13.90
CA ILE A 186 21.12 -10.19 -14.04
C ILE A 186 19.64 -9.99 -14.43
N PRO A 187 19.01 -10.82 -15.29
CA PRO A 187 17.63 -10.58 -15.70
C PRO A 187 16.55 -10.72 -14.61
N TYR A 188 16.92 -11.20 -13.41
CA TYR A 188 15.97 -11.60 -12.38
C TYR A 188 16.24 -10.94 -11.03
N GLY A 189 15.20 -10.82 -10.21
CA GLY A 189 15.32 -10.33 -8.83
C GLY A 189 15.42 -8.82 -8.75
N TRP A 190 14.53 -8.12 -9.45
CA TRP A 190 14.47 -6.66 -9.48
C TRP A 190 13.26 -6.15 -8.69
N LEU A 191 13.46 -5.03 -7.99
CA LEU A 191 12.39 -4.19 -7.46
C LEU A 191 12.71 -2.74 -7.83
N VAL A 192 11.86 -2.13 -8.63
CA VAL A 192 12.02 -0.76 -9.12
C VAL A 192 10.75 0.06 -8.91
N GLU A 193 10.85 1.37 -9.02
CA GLU A 193 9.76 2.34 -8.90
C GLU A 193 9.88 3.36 -10.04
N VAL A 194 8.79 3.58 -10.78
CA VAL A 194 8.69 4.75 -11.65
C VAL A 194 8.51 5.96 -10.75
N ASP A 195 9.50 6.86 -10.78
CA ASP A 195 9.69 7.89 -9.77
C ASP A 195 9.60 9.29 -10.37
N ASN A 196 8.85 10.17 -9.71
CA ASN A 196 8.70 11.57 -10.09
C ASN A 196 9.75 12.50 -9.45
N TYR A 197 10.53 12.01 -8.48
CA TYR A 197 11.64 12.72 -7.85
C TYR A 197 12.99 12.32 -8.44
N TYR A 198 13.99 13.19 -8.27
CA TYR A 198 15.38 12.85 -8.61
C TYR A 198 16.03 12.20 -7.40
N GLU A 199 16.57 11.01 -7.61
CA GLU A 199 17.31 10.23 -6.62
C GLU A 199 18.66 9.79 -7.23
N THR A 200 19.63 9.45 -6.38
CA THR A 200 20.97 9.08 -6.84
C THR A 200 21.02 7.69 -7.50
N ASN A 201 20.05 6.83 -7.17
CA ASN A 201 19.95 5.44 -7.60
C ASN A 201 18.90 5.26 -8.69
N GLN A 202 19.09 5.93 -9.84
CA GLN A 202 18.13 5.92 -10.94
C GLN A 202 18.76 5.61 -12.30
N ILE A 203 17.95 5.01 -13.17
CA ILE A 203 18.12 5.08 -14.63
C ILE A 203 17.03 5.96 -15.23
N SER A 204 17.25 6.43 -16.46
CA SER A 204 16.22 7.16 -17.20
C SER A 204 16.31 6.78 -18.67
N ILE A 205 15.14 6.53 -19.27
CA ILE A 205 14.98 6.26 -20.70
C ILE A 205 13.97 7.26 -21.28
N ARG A 206 14.05 7.50 -22.59
CA ARG A 206 13.00 8.27 -23.28
C ARG A 206 11.78 7.37 -23.42
N GLU A 207 10.65 7.81 -22.88
CA GLU A 207 9.38 7.09 -23.01
C GLU A 207 8.72 7.46 -24.34
N ASN A 208 8.54 8.76 -24.57
CA ASN A 208 7.95 9.30 -25.80
C ASN A 208 8.51 10.71 -26.09
N ASN A 209 7.85 11.47 -26.97
CA ASN A 209 8.30 12.82 -27.33
C ASN A 209 8.13 13.87 -26.23
N SER A 210 7.31 13.57 -25.23
CA SER A 210 6.96 14.46 -24.13
C SER A 210 7.66 14.10 -22.82
N TRP A 211 7.95 12.81 -22.60
CA TRP A 211 8.35 12.30 -21.30
C TRP A 211 9.56 11.36 -21.35
N ASN A 212 10.30 11.37 -20.23
CA ASN A 212 11.26 10.34 -19.90
C ASN A 212 10.67 9.48 -18.78
N LEU A 213 10.83 8.17 -18.90
CA LEU A 213 10.58 7.23 -17.80
C LEU A 213 11.81 7.22 -16.91
N ARG A 214 11.61 7.43 -15.60
CA ARG A 214 12.68 7.43 -14.60
C ARG A 214 12.38 6.31 -13.62
N LEU A 215 13.37 5.46 -13.41
CA LEU A 215 13.23 4.27 -12.57
C LEU A 215 14.25 4.32 -11.45
N THR A 216 13.75 4.36 -10.22
CA THR A 216 14.53 4.17 -9.00
C THR A 216 14.68 2.67 -8.77
N TYR A 217 15.92 2.18 -8.67
CA TYR A 217 16.17 0.78 -8.32
C TYR A 217 16.29 0.63 -6.81
N HIS A 218 15.40 -0.16 -6.21
CA HIS A 218 15.35 -0.44 -4.77
C HIS A 218 16.03 -1.75 -4.40
N SER A 219 15.99 -2.73 -5.30
CA SER A 219 16.80 -3.95 -5.21
C SER A 219 17.18 -4.42 -6.62
N PRO A 220 18.47 -4.67 -6.90
CA PRO A 220 19.63 -4.43 -6.02
C PRO A 220 19.80 -2.93 -5.74
N ASP A 221 20.41 -2.57 -4.62
CA ASP A 221 20.54 -1.16 -4.19
C ASP A 221 21.79 -0.46 -4.78
N SER A 222 22.66 -1.22 -5.46
CA SER A 222 23.81 -0.72 -6.21
C SER A 222 24.05 -1.58 -7.46
N LEU A 223 24.15 -0.94 -8.64
CA LEU A 223 24.28 -1.62 -9.92
C LEU A 223 25.72 -1.65 -10.43
N SER A 224 26.16 -2.80 -10.94
CA SER A 224 27.31 -2.90 -11.84
C SER A 224 27.05 -2.19 -13.18
N THR A 225 28.10 -2.10 -14.01
CA THR A 225 27.93 -1.62 -15.40
C THR A 225 27.00 -2.53 -16.18
N ALA A 226 27.15 -3.86 -16.07
CA ALA A 226 26.31 -4.83 -16.76
C ALA A 226 24.85 -4.77 -16.30
N GLN A 227 24.59 -4.70 -14.98
CA GLN A 227 23.24 -4.54 -14.43
C GLN A 227 22.56 -3.27 -14.94
N ARG A 228 23.29 -2.14 -14.94
CA ARG A 228 22.75 -0.87 -15.43
C ARG A 228 22.43 -0.91 -16.92
N GLN A 229 23.32 -1.50 -17.74
CA GLN A 229 23.10 -1.63 -19.17
C GLN A 229 21.90 -2.54 -19.47
N TRP A 230 21.80 -3.68 -18.78
CA TRP A 230 20.67 -4.58 -18.91
C TRP A 230 19.35 -3.91 -18.55
N LEU A 231 19.27 -3.24 -17.39
CA LEU A 231 18.03 -2.59 -16.94
C LEU A 231 17.58 -1.47 -17.90
N VAL A 232 18.53 -0.71 -18.46
CA VAL A 232 18.23 0.30 -19.49
C VAL A 232 17.67 -0.35 -20.75
N GLY A 233 18.32 -1.40 -21.25
CA GLY A 233 17.85 -2.12 -22.44
C GLY A 233 16.47 -2.74 -22.24
N GLU A 234 16.28 -3.45 -21.13
CA GLU A 234 15.00 -4.07 -20.76
C GLU A 234 13.84 -3.06 -20.80
N PHE A 235 13.98 -1.92 -20.14
CA PHE A 235 12.90 -0.92 -20.13
C PHE A 235 12.76 -0.17 -21.47
N GLN A 236 13.81 -0.08 -22.28
CA GLN A 236 13.70 0.41 -23.66
C GLN A 236 12.87 -0.54 -24.52
N ASP A 237 13.08 -1.84 -24.38
CA ASP A 237 12.35 -2.88 -25.09
C ASP A 237 10.88 -2.93 -24.65
N ILE A 238 10.61 -2.87 -23.33
CA ILE A 238 9.25 -2.74 -22.77
C ILE A 238 8.56 -1.51 -23.36
N ASN A 239 9.24 -0.36 -23.33
CA ASN A 239 8.67 0.87 -23.84
C ASN A 239 8.38 0.78 -25.34
N ALA A 240 9.26 0.17 -26.14
CA ALA A 240 9.02 -0.03 -27.57
C ALA A 240 7.81 -0.93 -27.82
N ALA A 241 7.66 -2.03 -27.06
CA ALA A 241 6.53 -2.95 -27.19
C ALA A 241 5.20 -2.30 -26.81
N ILE A 242 5.17 -1.50 -25.73
CA ILE A 242 3.95 -0.78 -25.30
C ILE A 242 3.54 0.28 -26.32
N TYR A 243 4.49 0.99 -26.92
CA TYR A 243 4.24 2.05 -27.90
C TYR A 243 4.14 1.54 -29.35
N ASP A 244 4.09 0.23 -29.58
CA ASP A 244 3.83 -0.31 -30.91
C ASP A 244 2.48 0.22 -31.44
N GLU A 245 2.45 0.61 -32.72
CA GLU A 245 1.24 1.09 -33.37
C GLU A 245 0.26 -0.05 -33.65
N ASP A 246 0.77 -1.27 -33.86
CA ASP A 246 -0.03 -2.47 -34.04
C ASP A 246 -0.35 -3.12 -32.68
N LYS A 247 -1.32 -2.54 -31.97
CA LYS A 247 -1.77 -3.06 -30.66
C LYS A 247 -2.26 -4.51 -30.73
N ILE A 248 -2.78 -4.96 -31.87
CA ILE A 248 -3.28 -6.34 -32.01
C ILE A 248 -2.14 -7.36 -31.96
N ASN A 249 -0.97 -7.00 -32.49
CA ASN A 249 0.20 -7.87 -32.53
C ASN A 249 1.33 -7.39 -31.60
N SER A 250 1.01 -6.50 -30.66
CA SER A 250 1.98 -6.04 -29.67
C SER A 250 2.45 -7.21 -28.80
N THR A 251 3.61 -7.06 -28.16
CA THR A 251 4.27 -8.17 -27.43
C THR A 251 4.66 -7.80 -26.00
N TRP A 252 4.11 -6.70 -25.48
CA TRP A 252 4.48 -6.20 -24.15
C TRP A 252 4.07 -7.20 -23.04
N GLU A 253 3.05 -8.03 -23.29
CA GLU A 253 2.56 -9.11 -22.44
C GLU A 253 3.60 -10.21 -22.23
N GLN A 254 4.60 -10.30 -23.11
CA GLN A 254 5.75 -11.22 -22.93
C GLN A 254 6.72 -10.70 -21.86
N GLN A 255 6.63 -9.42 -21.50
CA GLN A 255 7.56 -8.75 -20.60
C GLN A 255 6.90 -8.28 -19.31
N ILE A 256 5.60 -7.94 -19.35
CA ILE A 256 4.80 -7.51 -18.20
C ILE A 256 3.66 -8.51 -17.97
N ASP A 257 3.39 -8.81 -16.70
CA ASP A 257 2.22 -9.58 -16.31
C ASP A 257 0.95 -8.74 -16.46
N VAL A 258 0.11 -9.14 -17.43
CA VAL A 258 -1.10 -8.43 -17.85
C VAL A 258 -2.13 -8.37 -16.72
N ASP A 259 -2.34 -9.48 -16.00
CA ASP A 259 -3.31 -9.57 -14.91
C ASP A 259 -2.89 -8.69 -13.73
N ALA A 260 -1.62 -8.72 -13.36
CA ALA A 260 -1.09 -7.85 -12.32
C ALA A 260 -1.19 -6.35 -12.69
N MET A 261 -0.88 -5.99 -13.94
CA MET A 261 -1.04 -4.61 -14.43
C MET A 261 -2.50 -4.18 -14.42
N ALA A 262 -3.43 -5.05 -14.83
CA ALA A 262 -4.86 -4.76 -14.83
C ALA A 262 -5.40 -4.52 -13.42
N ARG A 263 -5.05 -5.39 -12.46
CA ARG A 263 -5.41 -5.24 -11.04
C ARG A 263 -4.85 -3.94 -10.46
N TYR A 264 -3.58 -3.64 -10.74
CA TYR A 264 -2.96 -2.39 -10.33
C TYR A 264 -3.70 -1.17 -10.89
N PHE A 265 -4.02 -1.17 -12.19
CA PHE A 265 -4.78 -0.12 -12.85
C PHE A 265 -6.16 0.10 -12.19
N ILE A 266 -6.93 -0.98 -11.97
CA ILE A 266 -8.24 -0.91 -11.31
C ILE A 266 -8.13 -0.26 -9.93
N ILE A 267 -7.12 -0.65 -9.14
CA ILE A 267 -6.90 -0.09 -7.80
C ILE A 267 -6.68 1.42 -7.87
N GLN A 268 -5.83 1.89 -8.80
CA GLN A 268 -5.59 3.33 -8.96
C GLN A 268 -6.81 4.08 -9.49
N GLU A 269 -7.61 3.48 -10.37
CA GLU A 269 -8.84 4.08 -10.90
C GLU A 269 -9.96 4.20 -9.86
N VAL A 270 -10.16 3.15 -9.05
CA VAL A 270 -11.15 3.11 -7.96
C VAL A 270 -10.79 4.13 -6.87
N LEU A 271 -9.50 4.19 -6.49
CA LEU A 271 -9.02 5.19 -5.54
C LEU A 271 -8.99 6.61 -6.16
N ASP A 272 -9.05 6.72 -7.48
CA ASP A 272 -8.73 7.94 -8.22
C ASP A 272 -7.36 8.52 -7.80
N ASN A 273 -6.36 7.65 -7.76
CA ASN A 273 -5.01 7.95 -7.31
C ASN A 273 -4.05 8.14 -8.49
N SER A 274 -3.94 9.38 -8.98
CA SER A 274 -3.02 9.69 -10.07
C SER A 274 -1.57 9.37 -9.72
N ASP A 275 -1.12 9.60 -8.49
CA ASP A 275 0.30 9.41 -8.13
C ASP A 275 0.79 7.96 -8.33
N GLY A 276 -0.14 7.00 -8.28
CA GLY A 276 0.10 5.60 -8.60
C GLY A 276 0.54 5.32 -10.03
N PHE A 277 0.42 6.27 -10.96
CA PHE A 277 0.92 6.15 -12.33
C PHE A 277 2.13 7.02 -12.63
N HIS A 278 2.70 7.72 -11.63
CA HIS A 278 3.73 8.76 -11.83
C HIS A 278 4.94 8.69 -10.92
N GLY A 279 4.72 8.37 -9.64
CA GLY A 279 5.78 8.37 -8.63
C GLY A 279 5.72 7.21 -7.65
N SER A 280 4.53 6.60 -7.49
CA SER A 280 4.29 5.49 -6.55
C SER A 280 4.07 4.16 -7.29
N PHE A 281 4.63 4.03 -8.48
CA PHE A 281 4.42 2.90 -9.38
C PHE A 281 5.59 1.91 -9.31
N TYR A 282 5.46 0.93 -8.41
CA TYR A 282 6.45 -0.13 -8.25
C TYR A 282 6.25 -1.23 -9.30
N LEU A 283 7.36 -1.83 -9.71
CA LEU A 283 7.43 -2.99 -10.57
C LEU A 283 8.47 -3.95 -10.00
N HIS A 284 8.22 -5.26 -10.11
CA HIS A 284 9.18 -6.26 -9.68
C HIS A 284 9.26 -7.45 -10.64
N LYS A 285 10.41 -8.13 -10.68
CA LYS A 285 10.63 -9.28 -11.55
C LYS A 285 11.35 -10.38 -10.77
N ASP A 286 10.71 -11.54 -10.65
CA ASP A 286 11.23 -12.70 -9.91
C ASP A 286 12.16 -13.56 -10.78
N ARG A 287 12.71 -14.64 -10.22
CA ARG A 287 13.48 -15.67 -10.92
C ARG A 287 12.62 -16.92 -11.14
N LYS A 288 11.83 -16.93 -12.20
CA LYS A 288 10.99 -18.05 -12.65
C LYS A 288 11.13 -18.25 -14.15
N ASP A 289 10.76 -19.43 -14.63
CA ASP A 289 10.54 -19.65 -16.05
C ASP A 289 9.41 -18.71 -16.51
N ASP A 290 9.61 -18.02 -17.65
CA ASP A 290 8.68 -16.97 -18.15
C ASP A 290 8.45 -15.81 -17.16
N ALA A 291 9.47 -15.42 -16.37
CA ALA A 291 9.35 -14.30 -15.44
C ALA A 291 9.10 -12.98 -16.16
N ARG A 292 7.96 -12.36 -15.84
CA ARG A 292 7.54 -11.03 -16.30
C ARG A 292 7.65 -10.01 -15.19
N TRP A 293 7.63 -8.74 -15.56
CA TRP A 293 7.48 -7.63 -14.62
C TRP A 293 6.05 -7.59 -14.09
N VAL A 294 5.92 -7.55 -12.79
CA VAL A 294 4.64 -7.53 -12.07
C VAL A 294 4.46 -6.13 -11.49
N ALA A 295 3.32 -5.50 -11.76
CA ALA A 295 2.96 -4.21 -11.17
C ALA A 295 2.70 -4.35 -9.66
N GLY A 296 3.23 -3.40 -8.90
CA GLY A 296 3.28 -3.43 -7.44
C GLY A 296 4.67 -3.83 -6.90
N PRO A 297 4.84 -3.84 -5.57
CA PRO A 297 3.80 -3.69 -4.55
C PRO A 297 3.19 -2.28 -4.45
N LEU A 298 1.97 -2.17 -3.92
CA LEU A 298 1.31 -0.87 -3.71
C LEU A 298 2.10 0.01 -2.72
N TRP A 299 2.08 1.33 -2.96
CA TRP A 299 2.67 2.32 -2.05
C TRP A 299 1.99 3.69 -2.19
N ASP A 300 2.12 4.53 -1.15
CA ASP A 300 1.66 5.94 -1.10
C ASP A 300 0.27 6.17 -1.74
N LEU A 301 -0.71 5.37 -1.32
CA LEU A 301 -2.09 5.40 -1.83
C LEU A 301 -2.86 6.64 -1.34
N SER A 302 -3.53 7.30 -2.29
CA SER A 302 -4.37 8.46 -2.04
C SER A 302 -5.76 8.32 -2.63
N CYS A 303 -6.67 9.23 -2.29
CA CYS A 303 -7.95 9.34 -2.98
C CYS A 303 -8.28 10.82 -3.19
N ASN A 304 -8.40 11.23 -4.45
CA ASN A 304 -8.61 12.64 -4.81
C ASN A 304 -10.01 13.18 -4.40
N GLN A 305 -10.97 12.30 -4.07
CA GLN A 305 -12.31 12.64 -3.56
C GLN A 305 -13.03 13.75 -4.37
N ARG A 306 -13.04 13.59 -5.69
CA ARG A 306 -13.70 14.49 -6.65
C ARG A 306 -14.74 13.72 -7.46
N ALA A 307 -15.57 14.44 -8.20
CA ALA A 307 -16.45 13.79 -9.18
C ALA A 307 -15.62 13.16 -10.30
N LYS A 308 -15.69 11.83 -10.45
CA LYS A 308 -15.03 11.09 -11.53
C LYS A 308 -15.82 11.28 -12.83
N THR A 309 -15.13 11.78 -13.86
CA THR A 309 -15.73 12.10 -15.17
C THR A 309 -14.96 11.51 -16.34
N ASP A 310 -13.77 10.98 -16.08
CA ASP A 310 -12.87 10.33 -17.03
C ASP A 310 -11.95 9.38 -16.24
N TYR A 311 -11.10 8.64 -16.94
CA TYR A 311 -10.05 7.86 -16.31
C TYR A 311 -9.09 8.75 -15.54
N THR A 312 -8.57 8.25 -14.42
CA THR A 312 -7.74 9.00 -13.49
C THR A 312 -6.53 9.62 -14.19
N PHE A 313 -5.94 8.92 -15.16
CA PHE A 313 -4.80 9.39 -15.93
C PHE A 313 -5.10 10.59 -16.88
N ARG A 314 -6.38 10.85 -17.19
CA ARG A 314 -6.84 11.98 -18.04
C ARG A 314 -7.37 13.15 -17.25
N MET A 315 -7.74 12.92 -15.99
CA MET A 315 -8.36 13.94 -15.18
C MET A 315 -7.31 14.83 -14.47
N LYS A 316 -7.47 16.16 -14.57
CA LYS A 316 -6.51 17.15 -14.03
C LYS A 316 -6.35 17.08 -12.51
N THR A 317 -5.12 17.20 -12.02
CA THR A 317 -4.80 17.36 -10.60
C THR A 317 -4.19 18.73 -10.32
N SER A 318 -3.93 19.04 -9.04
CA SER A 318 -3.36 20.33 -8.62
C SER A 318 -1.86 20.48 -8.93
N TYR A 319 -1.23 19.43 -9.47
CA TYR A 319 0.19 19.38 -9.80
C TYR A 319 0.40 18.76 -11.18
N GLY A 320 1.59 18.96 -11.76
CA GLY A 320 1.95 18.29 -13.01
C GLY A 320 2.19 16.81 -12.75
N PHE A 321 1.50 15.95 -13.51
CA PHE A 321 1.54 14.50 -13.36
C PHE A 321 1.74 13.86 -14.74
N THR A 322 2.52 12.79 -14.78
CA THR A 322 2.80 12.02 -15.99
C THR A 322 2.24 10.61 -15.80
N PRO A 323 1.24 10.18 -16.59
CA PRO A 323 0.62 8.86 -16.41
C PRO A 323 1.42 7.69 -16.96
N HIS A 324 2.56 7.98 -17.60
CA HIS A 324 3.40 7.01 -18.27
C HIS A 324 2.57 6.10 -19.20
N TRP A 325 2.80 4.79 -19.15
CA TRP A 325 2.27 3.80 -20.09
C TRP A 325 0.75 3.64 -20.14
N ILE A 326 0.00 4.14 -19.14
CA ILE A 326 -1.42 3.82 -18.98
C ILE A 326 -2.27 4.24 -20.19
N GLY A 327 -1.94 5.38 -20.81
CA GLY A 327 -2.65 5.84 -22.01
C GLY A 327 -2.45 4.96 -23.24
N GLU A 328 -1.33 4.24 -23.32
CA GLU A 328 -1.03 3.29 -24.39
C GLU A 328 -1.63 1.91 -24.10
N LEU A 329 -1.45 1.41 -22.88
CA LEU A 329 -1.95 0.10 -22.45
C LEU A 329 -3.47 0.00 -22.58
N ILE A 330 -4.22 1.07 -22.26
CA ILE A 330 -5.69 1.05 -22.36
C ILE A 330 -6.22 0.97 -23.80
N GLN A 331 -5.35 1.09 -24.80
CA GLN A 331 -5.71 0.88 -26.21
C GLN A 331 -5.53 -0.58 -26.64
N ASP A 332 -4.89 -1.40 -25.80
CA ASP A 332 -4.59 -2.80 -26.07
C ASP A 332 -5.78 -3.72 -25.73
N THR A 333 -6.00 -4.73 -26.56
CA THR A 333 -7.17 -5.62 -26.42
C THR A 333 -7.01 -6.59 -25.25
N ASP A 334 -5.82 -7.17 -25.08
CA ASP A 334 -5.55 -8.13 -24.01
C ASP A 334 -5.57 -7.42 -22.66
N PHE A 335 -5.06 -6.18 -22.60
CA PHE A 335 -5.19 -5.36 -21.40
C PHE A 335 -6.65 -5.06 -21.03
N CYS A 336 -7.47 -4.63 -22.00
CA CYS A 336 -8.89 -4.37 -21.76
C CYS A 336 -9.65 -5.62 -21.26
N ILE A 337 -9.34 -6.79 -21.83
CA ILE A 337 -9.91 -8.08 -21.41
C ILE A 337 -9.49 -8.38 -19.96
N ALA A 338 -8.21 -8.27 -19.63
CA ALA A 338 -7.71 -8.53 -18.28
C ALA A 338 -8.32 -7.57 -17.24
N VAL A 339 -8.52 -6.28 -17.59
CA VAL A 339 -9.20 -5.32 -16.72
C VAL A 339 -10.64 -5.74 -16.47
N LYS A 340 -11.36 -6.16 -17.51
CA LYS A 340 -12.73 -6.63 -17.36
C LYS A 340 -12.80 -7.89 -16.48
N ASP A 341 -11.96 -8.88 -16.75
CA ASP A 341 -11.95 -10.15 -16.02
C ASP A 341 -11.62 -9.92 -14.53
N ALA A 342 -10.59 -9.12 -14.23
CA ALA A 342 -10.24 -8.76 -12.85
C ALA A 342 -11.34 -7.91 -12.17
N TRP A 343 -12.07 -7.08 -12.91
CA TRP A 343 -13.20 -6.33 -12.38
C TRP A 343 -14.38 -7.22 -12.00
N GLU A 344 -14.69 -8.24 -12.80
CA GLU A 344 -15.77 -9.20 -12.54
C GLU A 344 -15.52 -10.07 -11.29
N GLU A 345 -14.26 -10.24 -10.86
CA GLU A 345 -13.90 -10.89 -9.59
C GLU A 345 -14.24 -10.00 -8.37
N PHE A 346 -14.24 -8.68 -8.55
CA PHE A 346 -14.44 -7.70 -7.47
C PHE A 346 -15.88 -7.18 -7.41
N TYR A 347 -16.44 -6.73 -8.53
CA TYR A 347 -17.73 -6.04 -8.58
C TYR A 347 -18.89 -6.97 -8.97
N PRO A 348 -20.03 -6.93 -8.25
CA PRO A 348 -20.33 -6.09 -7.08
C PRO A 348 -20.00 -6.75 -5.72
N GLN A 349 -19.52 -7.99 -5.71
CA GLN A 349 -19.55 -8.89 -4.56
C GLN A 349 -18.66 -8.42 -3.40
N GLU A 350 -17.50 -7.83 -3.71
CA GLU A 350 -16.50 -7.40 -2.73
C GLU A 350 -16.68 -5.94 -2.28
N VAL A 351 -17.59 -5.19 -2.90
CA VAL A 351 -17.81 -3.76 -2.57
C VAL A 351 -18.28 -3.59 -1.12
N GLN A 352 -19.33 -4.29 -0.71
CA GLN A 352 -19.87 -4.14 0.66
C GLN A 352 -18.89 -4.67 1.72
N PRO A 353 -18.29 -5.88 1.59
CA PRO A 353 -17.24 -6.33 2.51
C PRO A 353 -16.09 -5.34 2.65
N TRP A 354 -15.66 -4.70 1.55
CA TRP A 354 -14.63 -3.66 1.60
C TRP A 354 -15.10 -2.41 2.34
N MET A 355 -16.32 -1.94 2.10
CA MET A 355 -16.90 -0.79 2.79
C MET A 355 -17.06 -1.02 4.30
N ASP A 356 -17.38 -2.25 4.71
CA ASP A 356 -17.49 -2.65 6.12
C ASP A 356 -16.11 -2.68 6.78
N TYR A 357 -15.10 -3.24 6.09
CA TYR A 357 -13.72 -3.22 6.57
C TYR A 357 -13.21 -1.79 6.82
N ILE A 358 -13.53 -0.85 5.92
CA ILE A 358 -13.14 0.56 6.06
C ILE A 358 -13.71 1.15 7.35
N ASP A 359 -14.99 0.92 7.65
CA ASP A 359 -15.61 1.41 8.89
C ASP A 359 -14.98 0.74 10.12
N GLU A 360 -14.88 -0.59 10.11
CA GLU A 360 -14.34 -1.38 11.22
C GLU A 360 -12.92 -0.94 11.60
N HIS A 361 -12.07 -0.65 10.63
CA HIS A 361 -10.66 -0.36 10.90
C HIS A 361 -10.38 1.13 11.12
N LEU A 362 -11.11 2.03 10.45
CA LEU A 362 -10.87 3.46 10.58
C LEU A 362 -11.63 4.07 11.75
N LEU A 363 -12.88 3.69 12.00
CA LEU A 363 -13.67 4.36 13.05
C LEU A 363 -13.15 4.06 14.46
N LEU A 364 -12.43 2.94 14.65
CA LEU A 364 -11.68 2.65 15.88
C LEU A 364 -10.61 3.70 16.20
N CYS A 365 -10.17 4.48 15.22
CA CYS A 365 -9.15 5.51 15.40
C CYS A 365 -9.72 6.86 15.87
N SER A 366 -11.04 6.97 16.08
CA SER A 366 -11.71 8.26 16.31
C SER A 366 -11.14 9.03 17.51
N ASP A 367 -10.97 8.37 18.66
CA ASP A 367 -10.45 9.04 19.86
C ASP A 367 -9.01 9.54 19.67
N ALA A 368 -8.14 8.69 19.09
CA ALA A 368 -6.75 9.05 18.80
C ALA A 368 -6.67 10.17 17.74
N PHE A 369 -7.62 10.20 16.80
CA PHE A 369 -7.73 11.26 15.81
C PHE A 369 -8.17 12.60 16.41
N GLU A 370 -9.01 12.60 17.45
CA GLU A 370 -9.31 13.83 18.20
C GLU A 370 -8.07 14.36 18.94
N GLN A 371 -7.27 13.48 19.56
CA GLN A 371 -6.01 13.88 20.20
C GLN A 371 -4.96 14.37 19.20
N GLU A 372 -4.88 13.76 18.01
CA GLU A 372 -4.08 14.22 16.87
C GLU A 372 -4.42 15.68 16.51
N LYS A 373 -5.72 16.01 16.40
CA LYS A 373 -6.14 17.37 16.04
C LYS A 373 -5.70 18.39 17.09
N VAL A 374 -5.80 18.04 18.37
CA VAL A 374 -5.29 18.88 19.47
C VAL A 374 -3.78 19.03 19.37
N ARG A 375 -3.04 17.92 19.19
CA ARG A 375 -1.57 17.89 19.14
C ARG A 375 -0.96 18.74 18.05
N TRP A 376 -1.57 18.71 16.88
CA TRP A 376 -1.07 19.40 15.69
C TRP A 376 -1.85 20.67 15.35
N ASN A 377 -2.75 21.09 16.24
CA ASN A 377 -3.61 22.27 16.09
C ASN A 377 -4.38 22.27 14.75
N TYR A 378 -4.98 21.13 14.39
CA TYR A 378 -5.82 20.98 13.21
C TYR A 378 -7.24 21.44 13.51
N SER A 379 -7.42 22.76 13.68
CA SER A 379 -8.70 23.37 14.10
C SER A 379 -9.84 23.22 13.08
N ASN A 380 -9.53 22.92 11.81
CA ASN A 380 -10.47 22.92 10.70
C ASN A 380 -10.69 21.53 10.08
N GLN A 381 -10.32 20.46 10.79
CA GLN A 381 -10.57 19.10 10.32
C GLN A 381 -11.85 18.54 10.92
N ASP A 382 -12.70 18.00 10.04
CA ASP A 382 -13.91 17.29 10.44
C ASP A 382 -13.58 16.07 11.31
N PRO A 383 -14.54 15.61 12.15
CA PRO A 383 -14.44 14.32 12.83
C PRO A 383 -14.13 13.18 11.86
N LEU A 384 -13.44 12.14 12.36
CA LEU A 384 -13.01 11.02 11.53
C LEU A 384 -14.18 10.33 10.82
N GLU A 385 -15.30 10.15 11.51
CA GLU A 385 -16.53 9.56 10.93
C GLU A 385 -16.99 10.29 9.66
N VAL A 386 -16.98 11.61 9.67
CA VAL A 386 -17.37 12.43 8.51
C VAL A 386 -16.37 12.26 7.37
N ARG A 387 -15.07 12.19 7.68
CA ARG A 387 -14.01 11.96 6.69
C ARG A 387 -14.13 10.57 6.04
N VAL A 388 -14.38 9.54 6.85
CA VAL A 388 -14.61 8.16 6.39
C VAL A 388 -15.87 8.10 5.51
N GLY A 389 -16.96 8.74 5.91
CA GLY A 389 -18.18 8.82 5.10
C GLY A 389 -17.96 9.47 3.72
N ARG A 390 -17.16 10.54 3.66
CA ARG A 390 -16.77 11.17 2.37
C ARG A 390 -15.88 10.27 1.53
N LEU A 391 -14.90 9.61 2.14
CA LEU A 391 -14.05 8.64 1.44
C LEU A 391 -14.92 7.54 0.81
N LYS A 392 -15.78 6.89 1.59
CA LYS A 392 -16.66 5.82 1.10
C LYS A 392 -17.57 6.30 -0.03
N SER A 393 -18.14 7.50 0.10
CA SER A 393 -18.98 8.09 -0.93
C SER A 393 -18.21 8.33 -2.24
N ALA A 394 -16.97 8.81 -2.16
CA ALA A 394 -16.10 8.98 -3.32
C ALA A 394 -15.72 7.63 -3.96
N LEU A 395 -15.35 6.62 -3.16
CA LEU A 395 -15.00 5.29 -3.65
C LEU A 395 -16.19 4.62 -4.35
N LEU A 396 -17.39 4.68 -3.77
CA LEU A 396 -18.61 4.15 -4.38
C LEU A 396 -18.94 4.87 -5.69
N ALA A 397 -18.83 6.20 -5.73
CA ALA A 397 -19.03 6.94 -6.97
C ALA A 397 -17.99 6.59 -8.05
N ASN A 398 -16.74 6.36 -7.67
CA ASN A 398 -15.69 5.94 -8.58
C ASN A 398 -15.92 4.52 -9.12
N ILE A 399 -16.36 3.59 -8.25
CA ILE A 399 -16.73 2.22 -8.62
C ILE A 399 -17.84 2.23 -9.66
N GLU A 400 -18.93 2.96 -9.41
CA GLU A 400 -20.07 3.02 -10.34
C GLU A 400 -19.67 3.64 -11.67
N TRP A 401 -18.89 4.73 -11.64
CA TRP A 401 -18.35 5.32 -12.87
C TRP A 401 -17.48 4.31 -13.62
N PHE A 402 -16.57 3.61 -12.94
CA PHE A 402 -15.66 2.66 -13.58
C PHE A 402 -16.41 1.46 -14.17
N ASN A 403 -17.42 0.95 -13.46
CA ASN A 403 -18.28 -0.12 -13.95
C ASN A 403 -19.01 0.27 -15.26
N ASP A 404 -19.51 1.49 -15.34
CA ASP A 404 -20.19 2.01 -16.53
C ASP A 404 -19.23 2.38 -17.67
N ASN A 405 -17.93 2.47 -17.39
CA ASN A 405 -16.90 2.94 -18.30
C ASN A 405 -15.71 1.97 -18.35
N LEU A 406 -15.94 0.66 -18.28
CA LEU A 406 -14.86 -0.32 -18.46
C LEU A 406 -14.15 -0.10 -19.81
N PRO A 407 -12.82 -0.23 -19.85
CA PRO A 407 -12.08 -0.05 -21.09
C PRO A 407 -12.48 -1.12 -22.10
N SER A 408 -12.62 -0.68 -23.35
CA SER A 408 -13.02 -1.51 -24.49
C SER A 408 -12.31 -1.01 -25.74
N THR A 409 -11.80 -1.93 -26.56
CA THR A 409 -11.22 -1.55 -27.86
C THR A 409 -12.34 -1.35 -28.89
N PRO A 410 -12.18 -0.48 -29.90
CA PRO A 410 -13.22 -0.19 -30.90
C PRO A 410 -13.81 -1.44 -31.60
N ASP A 411 -13.04 -2.53 -31.67
CA ASP A 411 -13.45 -3.81 -32.27
C ASP A 411 -14.29 -4.71 -31.33
N THR A 412 -14.44 -4.34 -30.06
CA THR A 412 -15.29 -5.07 -29.08
C THR A 412 -16.77 -4.67 -29.12
N ASN A 413 -17.21 -3.86 -30.10
CA ASN A 413 -18.63 -3.63 -30.38
C ASN A 413 -19.38 -4.90 -30.83
N THR A 414 -18.69 -6.01 -31.03
CA THR A 414 -19.33 -7.32 -31.02
C THR A 414 -19.63 -7.67 -29.58
N LYS A 415 -20.91 -7.65 -29.17
CA LYS A 415 -21.36 -8.29 -27.93
C LYS A 415 -20.65 -9.64 -27.82
N VAL A 416 -19.65 -9.74 -26.95
CA VAL A 416 -19.14 -11.04 -26.51
C VAL A 416 -20.29 -11.63 -25.72
N VAL A 417 -21.13 -12.40 -26.40
CA VAL A 417 -21.89 -13.45 -25.74
C VAL A 417 -20.80 -14.36 -25.20
N LEU A 418 -20.47 -14.20 -23.92
CA LEU A 418 -19.66 -15.14 -23.19
C LEU A 418 -20.38 -16.48 -23.32
N VAL A 419 -19.89 -17.34 -24.22
CA VAL A 419 -20.24 -18.75 -24.19
C VAL A 419 -19.65 -19.22 -22.88
N LYS A 420 -20.52 -19.49 -21.92
CA LYS A 420 -20.15 -20.03 -20.62
C LYS A 420 -19.36 -21.30 -20.90
N LYS A 421 -18.05 -21.24 -20.71
CA LYS A 421 -17.16 -22.37 -20.94
C LYS A 421 -17.53 -23.47 -19.97
N GLU A 422 -17.99 -24.60 -20.48
CA GLU A 422 -18.33 -25.72 -19.63
C GLU A 422 -17.04 -26.43 -19.20
N VAL A 423 -16.93 -26.71 -17.89
CA VAL A 423 -15.79 -27.46 -17.36
C VAL A 423 -15.92 -28.90 -17.84
N VAL A 424 -15.04 -29.31 -18.75
CA VAL A 424 -14.98 -30.67 -19.27
C VAL A 424 -14.11 -31.56 -18.40
N LYS A 425 -13.04 -31.00 -17.83
CA LYS A 425 -12.08 -31.78 -17.04
C LYS A 425 -11.48 -30.96 -15.91
N VAL A 426 -11.31 -31.59 -14.76
CA VAL A 426 -10.49 -31.08 -13.67
C VAL A 426 -9.48 -32.14 -13.30
N GLU A 427 -8.21 -31.79 -13.33
CA GLU A 427 -7.09 -32.62 -12.89
C GLU A 427 -6.26 -31.87 -11.87
N TYR A 428 -5.68 -32.60 -10.93
CA TYR A 428 -4.70 -32.10 -9.98
C TYR A 428 -3.35 -32.67 -10.38
N VAL A 429 -2.33 -31.82 -10.40
CA VAL A 429 -0.93 -32.20 -10.63
C VAL A 429 -0.17 -31.95 -9.35
N ASN A 430 0.47 -32.98 -8.78
CA ASN A 430 1.32 -32.79 -7.60
C ASN A 430 2.71 -32.28 -7.99
N MET A 431 3.53 -31.95 -6.99
CA MET A 431 4.91 -31.50 -7.17
C MET A 431 5.83 -32.53 -7.85
N ALA A 432 5.40 -33.80 -7.97
CA ALA A 432 6.12 -34.86 -8.69
C ALA A 432 5.61 -35.04 -10.14
N GLY A 433 4.71 -34.17 -10.62
CA GLY A 433 4.15 -34.23 -11.97
C GLY A 433 3.10 -35.33 -12.18
N MET A 434 2.61 -35.98 -11.11
CA MET A 434 1.55 -36.98 -11.24
C MET A 434 0.20 -36.29 -11.37
N CYS A 435 -0.68 -36.82 -12.22
CA CYS A 435 -2.05 -36.33 -12.43
C CYS A 435 -3.09 -37.19 -11.68
N SER A 436 -4.12 -36.55 -11.11
CA SER A 436 -5.22 -37.22 -10.38
C SER A 436 -6.51 -36.41 -10.50
N SER A 437 -7.67 -37.09 -10.46
CA SER A 437 -8.98 -36.43 -10.38
C SER A 437 -9.31 -35.87 -8.99
N ARG A 438 -8.44 -36.12 -8.01
CA ARG A 438 -8.55 -35.60 -6.64
C ARG A 438 -7.21 -35.03 -6.19
N PRO A 439 -7.22 -33.98 -5.35
CA PRO A 439 -5.99 -33.41 -4.82
C PRO A 439 -5.31 -34.38 -3.84
N TRP A 440 -3.99 -34.30 -3.78
CA TRP A 440 -3.17 -34.88 -2.70
C TRP A 440 -3.10 -33.91 -1.52
N ASN A 441 -2.78 -34.44 -0.33
CA ASN A 441 -2.38 -33.58 0.79
C ASN A 441 -1.10 -32.82 0.42
N GLY A 442 -1.07 -31.52 0.69
CA GLY A 442 -0.02 -30.60 0.27
C GLY A 442 -0.38 -29.78 -0.97
N VAL A 443 0.64 -29.39 -1.74
CA VAL A 443 0.51 -28.48 -2.89
C VAL A 443 0.12 -29.24 -4.15
N ASN A 444 -0.91 -28.74 -4.82
CA ASN A 444 -1.42 -29.24 -6.09
C ASN A 444 -1.54 -28.08 -7.08
N ILE A 445 -1.39 -28.36 -8.37
CA ILE A 445 -1.85 -27.49 -9.45
C ILE A 445 -3.15 -28.09 -9.98
N LYS A 446 -4.27 -27.41 -9.75
CA LYS A 446 -5.55 -27.75 -10.35
C LYS A 446 -5.55 -27.22 -11.78
N VAL A 447 -5.59 -28.12 -12.75
CA VAL A 447 -5.77 -27.84 -14.18
C VAL A 447 -7.25 -28.02 -14.50
N THR A 448 -7.91 -26.97 -14.98
CA THR A 448 -9.30 -27.03 -15.45
C THR A 448 -9.30 -26.91 -16.96
N THR A 449 -9.80 -27.92 -17.67
CA THR A 449 -9.97 -27.91 -19.12
C THR A 449 -11.42 -27.61 -19.46
N TYR A 450 -11.62 -26.71 -20.41
CA TYR A 450 -12.92 -26.27 -20.88
C TYR A 450 -13.30 -26.96 -22.20
N ASP A 451 -14.58 -26.84 -22.57
CA ASP A 451 -15.17 -27.39 -23.80
C ASP A 451 -14.57 -26.84 -25.09
N ASP A 452 -13.97 -25.66 -25.04
CA ASP A 452 -13.20 -25.06 -26.14
C ASP A 452 -11.74 -25.56 -26.22
N GLY A 453 -11.32 -26.45 -25.32
CA GLY A 453 -9.96 -26.98 -25.25
C GLY A 453 -8.95 -26.10 -24.52
N SER A 454 -9.35 -24.91 -24.05
CA SER A 454 -8.50 -24.07 -23.21
C SER A 454 -8.31 -24.66 -21.81
N THR A 455 -7.22 -24.27 -21.14
CA THR A 455 -6.92 -24.71 -19.78
C THR A 455 -6.62 -23.53 -18.85
N SER A 456 -7.13 -23.56 -17.63
CA SER A 456 -6.70 -22.69 -16.53
C SER A 456 -5.97 -23.50 -15.46
N THR A 457 -5.02 -22.88 -14.77
CA THR A 457 -4.26 -23.52 -13.69
C THR A 457 -4.36 -22.72 -12.40
N THR A 458 -4.72 -23.37 -11.30
CA THR A 458 -4.82 -22.74 -9.98
C THR A 458 -4.07 -23.57 -8.95
N LYS A 459 -3.27 -22.92 -8.11
CA LYS A 459 -2.61 -23.60 -6.99
C LYS A 459 -3.63 -23.94 -5.90
N VAL A 460 -3.68 -25.20 -5.48
CA VAL A 460 -4.57 -25.70 -4.41
C VAL A 460 -3.75 -26.37 -3.32
N ILE A 461 -3.98 -25.97 -2.07
CA ILE A 461 -3.31 -26.55 -0.89
C ILE A 461 -4.36 -27.30 -0.07
N VAL A 462 -4.20 -28.63 0.05
CA VAL A 462 -5.09 -29.49 0.85
C VAL A 462 -4.37 -29.90 2.13
N LYS A 463 -5.04 -29.70 3.27
CA LYS A 463 -4.50 -29.99 4.61
C LYS A 463 -4.46 -31.47 4.92
#